data_AF-A0A9P4QHY0-F1
#
_entry.id   AF-A0A9P4QHY0-F1
#
_cell.length_a   1.000
_cell.length_b   1.000
_cell.length_c   1.000
_cell.angle_alpha   90.00
_cell.angle_beta   90.00
_cell.angle_gamma   90.00
#
_symmetry.space_group_name_H-M   'P 1'
#
loop_
_entity.id
_entity.type
_entity.pdbx_description
1 polymer ?
#
loop_
_entity_poly.entity_id
_entity_poly.type
_entity_poly.pdbx_seq_one_letter_code
_entity_poly.pdbx_strand_id
1 'polypeptide(L)'
;MANGYGSGYESAPKASSKPEPAPDLLLAAFNQALRPYTDKVDSLESEIADLRAYIDQLESQRSELHAWIDKRGLRPDVPPSIAHQMDSSSHASSPTHAAATLNAQLDRKITIVNFDLHRLQDDLNDSLPTPSFSACMLKFLPDISRLSSLPSGPRYAFDLLLKLGGNLNSHGGLENGDEEDLNERRAFYGRLDEAMVDVVRGRFREEHDSWGVQREIKRIEKTGAYLRNWGVEPYFPRTLEVMREGSTTTGGAASPPAY
;
A
#
# COMPACT_ATOMS: atom_id res chain seq x y z
N MET A 1 117.88 33.49 36.89
CA MET A 1 118.61 33.37 35.62
C MET A 1 118.40 31.98 35.05
N ALA A 2 117.72 31.88 33.90
CA ALA A 2 117.89 30.87 32.83
C ALA A 2 116.61 30.86 31.97
N ASN A 3 116.80 31.08 30.67
CA ASN A 3 115.82 31.35 29.63
C ASN A 3 114.98 30.14 29.21
N GLY A 4 113.82 30.44 28.60
CA GLY A 4 113.15 29.55 27.64
C GLY A 4 112.11 30.32 26.82
N TYR A 5 112.53 30.92 25.71
CA TYR A 5 111.64 31.47 24.68
C TYR A 5 111.07 30.33 23.82
N GLY A 6 109.77 30.36 23.55
CA GLY A 6 109.09 29.47 22.61
C GLY A 6 107.90 30.19 21.97
N SER A 7 107.97 30.39 20.66
CA SER A 7 107.05 31.14 19.79
C SER A 7 105.85 30.30 19.36
N GLY A 8 104.70 30.97 19.15
CA GLY A 8 103.82 30.66 18.02
C GLY A 8 102.41 30.12 18.31
N TYR A 9 101.45 30.76 17.63
CA TYR A 9 100.16 30.27 17.12
C TYR A 9 98.87 30.61 17.90
N GLU A 10 98.13 31.53 17.29
CA GLU A 10 96.70 31.82 17.45
C GLU A 10 95.84 30.55 17.34
N SER A 11 94.78 30.48 18.15
CA SER A 11 93.53 29.84 17.73
C SER A 11 92.37 30.28 18.63
N ALA A 12 91.48 31.11 18.09
CA ALA A 12 90.16 31.36 18.65
C ALA A 12 89.27 30.11 18.48
N PRO A 13 88.49 29.67 19.48
CA PRO A 13 87.54 28.58 19.29
C PRO A 13 86.19 29.10 18.78
N LYS A 14 86.00 28.86 17.48
CA LYS A 14 84.78 28.49 16.73
C LYS A 14 83.43 28.59 17.47
N ALA A 15 82.56 29.46 16.93
CA ALA A 15 81.12 29.38 17.10
C ALA A 15 80.58 28.04 16.54
N SER A 16 79.80 27.32 17.36
CA SER A 16 79.07 26.11 16.97
C SER A 16 77.71 26.50 16.40
N SER A 17 77.62 26.59 15.08
CA SER A 17 76.34 26.60 14.37
C SER A 17 75.71 25.21 14.43
N LYS A 18 74.71 25.03 15.30
CA LYS A 18 73.78 23.89 15.19
C LYS A 18 73.05 24.02 13.84
N PRO A 19 73.04 22.99 12.98
CA PRO A 19 72.16 23.01 11.82
C PRO A 19 70.73 22.80 12.32
N GLU A 20 69.83 23.76 12.03
CA GLU A 20 68.39 23.50 12.06
C GLU A 20 68.09 22.33 11.11
N PRO A 21 67.19 21.40 11.48
CA PRO A 21 66.78 20.36 10.55
C PRO A 21 66.16 21.04 9.33
N ALA A 22 66.74 20.80 8.16
CA ALA A 22 66.21 21.32 6.90
C ALA A 22 64.72 20.96 6.80
N PRO A 23 63.83 21.89 6.40
CA PRO A 23 62.41 21.62 6.30
C PRO A 23 62.22 20.45 5.33
N ASP A 24 61.38 19.48 5.71
CA ASP A 24 61.08 18.29 4.92
C ASP A 24 60.30 18.69 3.65
N LEU A 25 61.05 19.17 2.65
CA LEU A 25 60.53 19.74 1.41
C LEU A 25 59.69 18.73 0.62
N LEU A 26 59.98 17.43 0.76
CA LEU A 26 59.20 16.35 0.15
C LEU A 26 57.85 16.22 0.84
N LEU A 27 57.82 16.25 2.17
CA LEU A 27 56.57 16.23 2.94
C LEU A 27 55.73 17.49 2.67
N ALA A 28 56.37 18.66 2.55
CA ALA A 28 55.70 19.92 2.20
C ALA A 28 55.10 19.88 0.79
N ALA A 29 55.86 19.41 -0.21
CA ALA A 29 55.38 19.28 -1.58
C ALA A 29 54.27 18.23 -1.70
N PHE A 30 54.37 17.11 -0.97
CA PHE A 30 53.33 16.09 -0.90
C PHE A 30 52.04 16.62 -0.28
N ASN A 31 52.12 17.31 0.86
CA ASN A 31 50.97 17.95 1.49
C ASN A 31 50.34 19.01 0.58
N GLN A 32 51.15 19.77 -0.16
CA GLN A 32 50.66 20.78 -1.10
C GLN A 32 49.99 20.15 -2.33
N ALA A 33 50.44 18.97 -2.77
CA ALA A 33 49.80 18.20 -3.84
C ALA A 33 48.51 17.49 -3.39
N LEU A 34 48.39 17.12 -2.11
CA LEU A 34 47.19 16.52 -1.53
C LEU A 34 46.07 17.54 -1.26
N ARG A 35 46.44 18.80 -0.98
CA ARG A 35 45.50 19.86 -0.60
C ARG A 35 44.28 20.01 -1.54
N PRO A 36 44.42 20.03 -2.87
CA PRO A 36 43.26 20.13 -3.77
C PRO A 36 42.33 18.91 -3.68
N TYR A 37 42.86 17.73 -3.36
CA TYR A 37 42.06 16.52 -3.19
C TYR A 37 41.34 16.50 -1.83
N THR A 38 41.99 16.95 -0.76
CA THR A 38 41.33 17.09 0.55
C THR A 38 40.23 18.14 0.49
N ASP A 39 40.49 19.31 -0.13
CA ASP A 39 39.48 20.36 -0.30
C ASP A 39 38.27 19.86 -1.13
N LYS A 40 38.53 19.01 -2.13
CA LYS A 40 37.47 18.37 -2.93
C LYS A 40 36.68 17.33 -2.12
N VAL A 41 37.34 16.55 -1.27
CA VAL A 41 36.66 15.60 -0.38
C VAL A 41 35.75 16.35 0.58
N ASP A 42 36.25 17.39 1.25
CA ASP A 42 35.46 18.20 2.19
C ASP A 42 34.25 18.86 1.49
N SER A 43 34.45 19.35 0.26
CA SER A 43 33.35 19.90 -0.56
C SER A 43 32.29 18.85 -0.91
N LEU A 44 32.71 17.65 -1.31
CA LEU A 44 31.79 16.56 -1.65
C LEU A 44 31.07 16.02 -0.41
N GLU A 45 31.74 15.96 0.73
CA GLU A 45 31.13 15.57 2.01
C GLU A 45 30.06 16.57 2.45
N SER A 46 30.33 17.89 2.29
CA SER A 46 29.32 18.93 2.52
C SER A 46 28.14 18.79 1.56
N GLU A 47 28.39 18.58 0.26
CA GLU A 47 27.33 18.41 -0.73
C GLU A 47 26.47 17.17 -0.43
N ILE A 48 27.09 16.06 -0.03
CA ILE A 48 26.37 14.85 0.39
C ILE A 48 25.52 15.12 1.64
N ALA A 49 26.03 15.88 2.60
CA ALA A 49 25.27 16.24 3.80
C ALA A 49 24.04 17.09 3.45
N ASP A 50 24.20 18.09 2.58
CA ASP A 50 23.11 18.95 2.13
C ASP A 50 22.06 18.17 1.32
N LEU A 51 22.50 17.29 0.41
CA LEU A 51 21.61 16.42 -0.35
C LEU A 51 20.81 15.46 0.56
N ARG A 52 21.43 14.92 1.60
CA ARG A 52 20.73 14.07 2.59
C ARG A 52 19.66 14.85 3.34
N ALA A 53 20.01 16.05 3.83
CA ALA A 53 19.04 16.91 4.52
C ALA A 53 17.86 17.29 3.62
N TYR A 54 18.12 17.54 2.33
CA TYR A 54 17.08 17.82 1.35
C TYR A 54 16.18 16.60 1.07
N ILE A 55 16.75 15.40 0.96
CA ILE A 55 15.98 14.15 0.83
C ILE A 55 15.08 13.96 2.04
N ASP A 56 15.59 14.11 3.27
CA ASP A 56 14.81 13.97 4.50
C ASP A 56 13.63 14.96 4.54
N GLN A 57 13.86 16.20 4.08
CA GLN A 57 12.80 17.21 3.96
C GLN A 57 11.71 16.78 2.97
N LEU A 58 12.10 16.28 1.79
CA LEU A 58 11.15 15.80 0.78
C LEU A 58 10.36 14.59 1.26
N GLU A 59 11.00 13.66 1.97
CA GLU A 59 10.33 12.50 2.55
C GLU A 59 9.31 12.89 3.62
N SER A 60 9.63 13.88 4.46
CA SER A 60 8.70 14.46 5.43
C SER A 60 7.49 15.08 4.72
N GLN A 61 7.71 15.92 3.70
CA GLN A 61 6.62 16.54 2.93
C GLN A 61 5.74 15.49 2.24
N ARG A 62 6.34 14.43 1.67
CA ARG A 62 5.60 13.31 1.07
C ARG A 62 4.72 12.62 2.11
N SER A 63 5.26 12.32 3.29
CA SER A 63 4.51 11.69 4.38
C SER A 63 3.34 12.55 4.86
N GLU A 64 3.55 13.85 5.01
CA GLU A 64 2.48 14.81 5.37
C GLU A 64 1.37 14.85 4.31
N LEU A 65 1.73 14.85 3.03
CA LEU A 65 0.78 14.82 1.92
C LEU A 65 -0.03 13.52 1.91
N HIS A 66 0.61 12.36 2.09
CA HIS A 66 -0.09 11.07 2.18
C HIS A 66 -1.07 11.06 3.37
N ALA A 67 -0.63 11.53 4.54
CA ALA A 67 -1.48 11.62 5.73
C ALA A 67 -2.67 12.58 5.52
N TRP A 68 -2.46 13.68 4.80
CA TRP A 68 -3.52 14.63 4.43
C TRP A 68 -4.55 13.99 3.49
N ILE A 69 -4.10 13.24 2.47
CA ILE A 69 -4.98 12.49 1.56
C ILE A 69 -5.83 11.50 2.35
N ASP A 70 -5.21 10.73 3.24
CA ASP A 70 -5.90 9.73 4.05
C ASP A 70 -6.93 10.39 4.99
N LYS A 71 -6.58 11.50 5.63
CA LYS A 71 -7.49 12.27 6.49
C LYS A 71 -8.69 12.83 5.71
N ARG A 72 -8.49 13.18 4.43
CA ARG A 72 -9.55 13.73 3.57
C ARG A 72 -10.42 12.66 2.90
N GLY A 73 -10.06 11.39 3.01
CA GLY A 73 -10.83 10.32 2.39
C GLY A 73 -10.65 10.22 0.86
N LEU A 74 -9.54 10.76 0.35
CA LEU A 74 -9.29 10.93 -1.09
C LEU A 74 -8.50 9.77 -1.71
N ARG A 75 -8.14 8.74 -0.93
CA ARG A 75 -7.30 7.64 -1.40
C ARG A 75 -7.88 6.85 -2.59
N PRO A 76 -9.21 6.72 -2.78
CA PRO A 76 -9.75 6.17 -4.02
C PRO A 76 -9.62 7.11 -5.24
N ASP A 77 -9.52 8.43 -5.02
CA ASP A 77 -9.54 9.43 -6.11
C ASP A 77 -8.14 9.89 -6.54
N VAL A 78 -7.08 9.43 -5.88
CA VAL A 78 -5.72 9.84 -6.23
C VAL A 78 -5.27 9.22 -7.56
N PRO A 79 -4.39 9.91 -8.32
CA PRO A 79 -3.77 9.34 -9.51
C PRO A 79 -3.06 8.00 -9.25
N PRO A 80 -2.96 7.09 -10.25
CA PRO A 80 -2.37 5.76 -10.08
C PRO A 80 -0.93 5.76 -9.54
N SER A 81 -0.12 6.76 -9.89
CA SER A 81 1.26 6.89 -9.38
C SER A 81 1.30 7.14 -7.87
N ILE A 82 0.43 8.02 -7.36
CA ILE A 82 0.31 8.32 -5.94
C ILE A 82 -0.33 7.14 -5.21
N ALA A 83 -1.37 6.53 -5.80
CA ALA A 83 -2.00 5.31 -5.27
C ALA A 83 -0.95 4.21 -5.03
N HIS A 84 -0.14 3.90 -6.05
CA HIS A 84 0.92 2.90 -5.94
C HIS A 84 1.92 3.23 -4.84
N GLN A 85 2.36 4.50 -4.74
CA GLN A 85 3.27 4.93 -3.68
C GLN A 85 2.65 4.78 -2.30
N MET A 86 1.40 5.20 -2.10
CA MET A 86 0.68 5.09 -0.83
C MET A 86 0.42 3.64 -0.42
N ASP A 87 0.21 2.75 -1.39
CA ASP A 87 -0.03 1.33 -1.16
C ASP A 87 1.26 0.55 -0.89
N SER A 88 2.36 0.95 -1.55
CA SER A 88 3.70 0.40 -1.34
C SER A 88 4.35 0.94 -0.07
N SER A 89 4.02 2.18 0.33
CA SER A 89 4.48 2.78 1.57
C SER A 89 3.79 2.06 2.73
N SER A 90 4.38 0.94 3.15
CA SER A 90 4.07 0.32 4.42
C SER A 90 4.36 1.39 5.48
N HIS A 91 3.34 1.88 6.19
CA HIS A 91 3.62 2.63 7.39
C HIS A 91 4.44 1.72 8.30
N ALA A 92 5.59 2.20 8.78
CA ALA A 92 6.53 1.39 9.59
C ALA A 92 5.87 0.70 10.79
N SER A 93 4.70 1.18 11.22
CA SER A 93 3.88 0.65 12.31
C SER A 93 2.87 -0.43 11.91
N SER A 94 2.49 -0.59 10.64
CA SER A 94 1.52 -1.61 10.22
C SER A 94 1.53 -1.90 8.72
N PRO A 95 1.84 -3.14 8.29
CA PRO A 95 1.80 -3.55 6.88
C PRO A 95 0.38 -3.58 6.30
N THR A 96 -0.65 -3.60 7.15
CA THR A 96 -2.07 -3.64 6.74
C THR A 96 -2.72 -2.25 6.73
N HIS A 97 -1.96 -1.19 7.03
CA HIS A 97 -2.49 0.17 7.14
C HIS A 97 -3.15 0.63 5.83
N ALA A 98 -2.49 0.40 4.70
CA ALA A 98 -2.99 0.79 3.38
C ALA A 98 -4.37 0.17 3.09
N ALA A 99 -4.51 -1.14 3.31
CA ALA A 99 -5.76 -1.87 3.10
C ALA A 99 -6.87 -1.40 4.05
N ALA A 100 -6.56 -1.22 5.34
CA ALA A 100 -7.53 -0.76 6.32
C ALA A 100 -8.04 0.66 6.03
N THR A 101 -7.13 1.58 5.69
CA THR A 101 -7.47 2.97 5.36
C THR A 101 -8.26 3.06 4.07
N LEU A 102 -7.85 2.35 3.01
CA LEU A 102 -8.60 2.31 1.75
C LEU A 102 -10.00 1.71 1.95
N ASN A 103 -10.11 0.60 2.69
CA ASN A 103 -11.39 -0.02 3.02
C ASN A 103 -12.33 0.97 3.73
N ALA A 104 -11.86 1.65 4.79
CA ALA A 104 -12.68 2.59 5.55
C ALA A 104 -13.22 3.73 4.67
N GLN A 105 -12.40 4.22 3.73
CA GLN A 105 -12.79 5.28 2.82
C GLN A 105 -13.79 4.78 1.75
N LEU A 106 -13.57 3.59 1.19
CA LEU A 106 -14.50 2.97 0.24
C LEU A 106 -15.84 2.67 0.89
N ASP A 107 -15.85 2.08 2.09
CA ASP A 107 -17.07 1.78 2.84
C ASP A 107 -17.91 3.05 3.09
N ARG A 108 -17.25 4.13 3.51
CA ARG A 108 -17.90 5.43 3.69
C ARG A 108 -18.47 5.97 2.39
N LYS A 109 -17.71 5.94 1.29
CA LYS A 109 -18.19 6.42 -0.01
C LYS A 109 -19.37 5.61 -0.54
N ILE A 110 -19.30 4.28 -0.47
CA ILE A 110 -20.40 3.39 -0.84
C ILE A 110 -21.64 3.71 -0.03
N THR A 111 -21.49 3.95 1.28
CA THR A 111 -22.61 4.31 2.17
C THR A 111 -23.24 5.64 1.77
N ILE A 112 -22.43 6.67 1.51
CA ILE A 112 -22.91 7.99 1.08
C ILE A 112 -23.64 7.88 -0.25
N VAL A 113 -23.05 7.22 -1.25
CA VAL A 113 -23.70 7.04 -2.56
C VAL A 113 -25.01 6.27 -2.44
N ASN A 114 -25.06 5.22 -1.61
CA ASN A 114 -26.29 4.48 -1.39
C ASN A 114 -27.38 5.36 -0.73
N PHE A 115 -27.00 6.18 0.23
CA PHE A 115 -27.91 7.12 0.87
C PHE A 115 -28.43 8.18 -0.12
N ASP A 116 -27.55 8.74 -0.95
CA ASP A 116 -27.91 9.72 -1.97
C ASP A 116 -28.87 9.13 -3.02
N LEU A 117 -28.70 7.85 -3.38
CA LEU A 117 -29.61 7.15 -4.30
C LEU A 117 -30.99 6.93 -3.66
N HIS A 118 -31.06 6.53 -2.39
CA HIS A 118 -32.35 6.43 -1.69
C HIS A 118 -33.04 7.79 -1.56
N ARG A 119 -32.28 8.84 -1.23
CA ARG A 119 -32.83 10.21 -1.18
C ARG A 119 -33.37 10.64 -2.55
N LEU A 120 -32.68 10.30 -3.63
CA LEU A 120 -33.13 10.61 -4.98
C LEU A 120 -34.42 9.85 -5.33
N GLN A 121 -34.58 8.59 -4.90
CA GLN A 121 -35.85 7.86 -5.04
C GLN A 121 -36.98 8.57 -4.29
N ASP A 122 -36.74 8.98 -3.05
CA ASP A 122 -37.72 9.70 -2.23
C ASP A 122 -38.12 11.02 -2.90
N ASP A 123 -37.15 11.78 -3.41
CA ASP A 123 -37.37 13.06 -4.10
C ASP A 123 -38.15 12.88 -5.42
N LEU A 124 -37.93 11.76 -6.13
CA LEU A 124 -38.67 11.41 -7.35
C LEU A 124 -40.08 10.85 -7.05
N ASN A 125 -40.34 10.43 -5.81
CA ASN A 125 -41.51 9.64 -5.42
C ASN A 125 -41.72 8.41 -6.35
N ASP A 126 -40.61 7.83 -6.82
CA ASP A 126 -40.58 6.71 -7.76
C ASP A 126 -39.29 5.90 -7.57
N SER A 127 -39.30 4.64 -8.01
CA SER A 127 -38.11 3.80 -8.02
C SER A 127 -37.13 4.25 -9.11
N LEU A 128 -35.87 4.44 -8.72
CA LEU A 128 -34.78 4.60 -9.68
C LEU A 128 -34.63 3.32 -10.53
N PRO A 129 -34.42 3.43 -11.86
CA PRO A 129 -34.18 2.29 -12.71
C PRO A 129 -32.95 1.49 -12.25
N THR A 130 -33.06 0.16 -12.22
CA THR A 130 -31.95 -0.74 -11.85
C THR A 130 -30.66 -0.48 -12.65
N PRO A 131 -30.68 -0.20 -13.97
CA PRO A 131 -29.44 0.13 -14.70
C PRO A 131 -28.70 1.35 -14.14
N SER A 132 -29.43 2.38 -13.70
CA SER A 132 -28.82 3.58 -13.11
C SER A 132 -28.19 3.28 -11.75
N PHE A 133 -28.87 2.50 -10.92
CA PHE A 133 -28.34 2.08 -9.62
C PHE A 133 -27.10 1.19 -9.78
N SER A 134 -27.21 0.15 -10.62
CA SER A 134 -26.13 -0.77 -10.96
C SER A 134 -24.91 -0.02 -11.46
N ALA A 135 -25.08 0.93 -12.39
CA ALA A 135 -23.98 1.74 -12.91
C ALA A 135 -23.28 2.57 -11.81
N CYS A 136 -24.02 3.12 -10.85
CA CYS A 136 -23.43 3.84 -9.72
C CYS A 136 -22.63 2.93 -8.80
N MET A 137 -23.13 1.73 -8.49
CA MET A 137 -22.45 0.78 -7.61
C MET A 137 -21.22 0.13 -8.27
N LEU A 138 -21.29 -0.18 -9.58
CA LEU A 138 -20.19 -0.84 -10.29
C LEU A 138 -18.95 0.04 -10.45
N LYS A 139 -19.06 1.36 -10.24
CA LYS A 139 -17.91 2.30 -10.24
C LYS A 139 -16.90 1.98 -9.13
N PHE A 140 -17.31 1.29 -8.07
CA PHE A 140 -16.41 0.94 -6.96
C PHE A 140 -15.58 -0.32 -7.24
N LEU A 141 -15.89 -1.11 -8.28
CA LEU A 141 -15.18 -2.36 -8.55
C LEU A 141 -13.67 -2.20 -8.78
N PRO A 142 -13.18 -1.20 -9.54
CA PRO A 142 -11.73 -1.02 -9.72
C PRO A 142 -11.00 -0.79 -8.39
N ASP A 143 -11.58 0.02 -7.49
CA ASP A 143 -10.97 0.30 -6.19
C ASP A 143 -11.07 -0.88 -5.21
N ILE A 144 -12.16 -1.65 -5.27
CA ILE A 144 -12.30 -2.90 -4.52
C ILE A 144 -11.29 -3.95 -5.01
N SER A 145 -11.06 -4.04 -6.32
CA SER A 145 -10.01 -4.89 -6.91
C SER A 145 -8.61 -4.47 -6.43
N ARG A 146 -8.32 -3.16 -6.48
CA ARG A 146 -7.10 -2.59 -5.91
C ARG A 146 -6.96 -2.95 -4.43
N LEU A 147 -8.01 -2.76 -3.63
CA LEU A 147 -8.02 -3.16 -2.21
C LEU A 147 -7.70 -4.64 -2.04
N SER A 148 -8.28 -5.53 -2.84
CA SER A 148 -8.01 -6.97 -2.77
C SER A 148 -6.57 -7.35 -3.13
N SER A 149 -5.82 -6.48 -3.81
CA SER A 149 -4.41 -6.71 -4.12
C SER A 149 -3.46 -6.33 -2.98
N LEU A 150 -3.96 -5.61 -1.96
CA LEU A 150 -3.18 -5.19 -0.80
C LEU A 150 -3.09 -6.32 0.24
N PRO A 151 -2.03 -6.36 1.07
CA PRO A 151 -1.94 -7.30 2.18
C PRO A 151 -3.13 -7.17 3.14
N SER A 152 -3.80 -8.29 3.45
CA SER A 152 -5.05 -8.32 4.25
C SER A 152 -6.23 -7.60 3.59
N GLY A 153 -6.10 -7.23 2.32
CA GLY A 153 -7.12 -6.59 1.51
C GLY A 153 -8.28 -7.48 1.08
N PRO A 154 -8.04 -8.75 0.67
CA PRO A 154 -9.11 -9.67 0.24
C PRO A 154 -10.26 -9.79 1.25
N ARG A 155 -9.96 -9.79 2.55
CA ARG A 155 -10.98 -9.87 3.59
C ARG A 155 -11.96 -8.69 3.56
N TYR A 156 -11.44 -7.49 3.33
CA TYR A 156 -12.22 -6.26 3.28
C TYR A 156 -12.99 -6.16 1.97
N ALA A 157 -12.34 -6.48 0.85
CA ALA A 157 -12.96 -6.50 -0.46
C ALA A 157 -14.17 -7.46 -0.53
N PHE A 158 -14.09 -8.61 0.16
CA PHE A 158 -15.18 -9.58 0.25
C PHE A 158 -16.44 -8.95 0.83
N ASP A 159 -16.33 -8.27 1.98
CA ASP A 159 -17.48 -7.64 2.62
C ASP A 159 -18.03 -6.47 1.81
N LEU A 160 -17.17 -5.67 1.16
CA LEU A 160 -17.60 -4.58 0.29
C LEU A 160 -18.39 -5.07 -0.94
N LEU A 161 -17.96 -6.16 -1.58
CA LEU A 161 -18.71 -6.75 -2.70
C LEU A 161 -20.08 -7.26 -2.27
N LEU A 162 -20.16 -7.93 -1.11
CA LEU A 162 -21.46 -8.34 -0.56
C LEU A 162 -22.33 -7.14 -0.20
N LYS A 163 -21.74 -6.04 0.28
CA LYS A 163 -22.45 -4.79 0.55
C LYS A 163 -23.03 -4.17 -0.71
N LEU A 164 -22.29 -4.14 -1.83
CA LEU A 164 -22.83 -3.67 -3.12
C LEU A 164 -24.03 -4.52 -3.58
N GLY A 165 -23.93 -5.85 -3.43
CA GLY A 165 -25.04 -6.76 -3.69
C GLY A 165 -26.25 -6.48 -2.80
N GLY A 166 -26.02 -6.29 -1.51
CA GLY A 166 -27.07 -5.96 -0.53
C GLY A 166 -27.76 -4.64 -0.81
N ASN A 167 -27.00 -3.61 -1.21
CA ASN A 167 -27.52 -2.29 -1.55
C ASN A 167 -28.54 -2.37 -2.71
N LEU A 168 -28.26 -3.16 -3.76
CA LEU A 168 -29.21 -3.37 -4.85
C LEU A 168 -30.47 -4.12 -4.39
N ASN A 169 -30.32 -5.09 -3.48
CA ASN A 169 -31.46 -5.82 -2.92
C ASN A 169 -32.39 -4.90 -2.11
N SER A 170 -31.83 -3.94 -1.38
CA SER A 170 -32.59 -2.98 -0.54
C SER A 170 -33.19 -1.80 -1.31
N HIS A 171 -32.74 -1.56 -2.55
CA HIS A 171 -33.18 -0.44 -3.36
C HIS A 171 -34.61 -0.58 -3.94
N GLY A 172 -35.29 -1.71 -3.66
CA GLY A 172 -36.65 -1.97 -4.15
C GLY A 172 -36.68 -2.50 -5.57
N GLY A 173 -37.88 -2.61 -6.15
CA GLY A 173 -38.09 -3.05 -7.55
C GLY A 173 -38.14 -4.58 -7.76
N LEU A 174 -37.95 -5.39 -6.72
CA LEU A 174 -38.05 -6.86 -6.84
C LEU A 174 -39.49 -7.34 -7.12
N GLU A 175 -40.50 -6.62 -6.62
CA GLU A 175 -41.92 -7.01 -6.73
C GLU A 175 -42.54 -6.68 -8.09
N ASN A 176 -41.98 -5.69 -8.79
CA ASN A 176 -42.50 -5.13 -10.05
C ASN A 176 -41.50 -5.24 -11.22
N GLY A 177 -40.41 -5.99 -11.05
CA GLY A 177 -39.36 -6.11 -12.07
C GLY A 177 -39.88 -6.83 -13.31
N ASP A 178 -39.74 -6.21 -14.47
CA ASP A 178 -39.91 -6.87 -15.75
C ASP A 178 -38.68 -7.72 -16.11
N GLU A 179 -38.75 -8.45 -17.22
CA GLU A 179 -37.62 -9.29 -17.67
C GLU A 179 -36.34 -8.48 -17.95
N GLU A 180 -36.47 -7.20 -18.31
CA GLU A 180 -35.33 -6.32 -18.53
C GLU A 180 -34.64 -5.97 -17.20
N ASP A 181 -35.41 -5.61 -16.17
CA ASP A 181 -34.91 -5.39 -14.81
C ASP A 181 -34.21 -6.64 -14.25
N LEU A 182 -34.85 -7.81 -14.39
CA LEU A 182 -34.28 -9.09 -13.95
C LEU A 182 -32.98 -9.43 -14.70
N ASN A 183 -32.90 -9.12 -15.98
CA ASN A 183 -31.69 -9.30 -16.76
C ASN A 183 -30.56 -8.37 -16.30
N GLU A 184 -30.86 -7.10 -16.02
CA GLU A 184 -29.88 -6.14 -15.49
C GLU A 184 -29.38 -6.56 -14.10
N ARG A 185 -30.28 -7.03 -13.22
CA ARG A 185 -29.88 -7.59 -11.91
C ARG A 185 -28.94 -8.76 -12.07
N ARG A 186 -29.25 -9.71 -12.97
CA ARG A 186 -28.37 -10.85 -13.27
C ARG A 186 -27.02 -10.39 -13.81
N ALA A 187 -26.98 -9.40 -14.70
CA ALA A 187 -25.74 -8.82 -15.20
C ALA A 187 -24.91 -8.18 -14.08
N PHE A 188 -25.55 -7.42 -13.18
CA PHE A 188 -24.91 -6.83 -12.02
C PHE A 188 -24.30 -7.88 -11.10
N TYR A 189 -25.06 -8.90 -10.67
CA TYR A 189 -24.52 -9.97 -9.83
C TYR A 189 -23.45 -10.79 -10.55
N GLY A 190 -23.57 -10.99 -11.87
CA GLY A 190 -22.54 -11.67 -12.66
C GLY A 190 -21.20 -10.94 -12.60
N ARG A 191 -21.19 -9.61 -12.68
CA ARG A 191 -19.98 -8.78 -12.52
C ARG A 191 -19.43 -8.82 -11.09
N LEU A 192 -20.30 -8.80 -10.08
CA LEU A 192 -19.87 -8.95 -8.70
C LEU A 192 -19.27 -10.35 -8.44
N ASP A 193 -19.88 -11.39 -8.99
CA ASP A 193 -19.42 -12.78 -8.86
C ASP A 193 -18.05 -12.97 -9.51
N GLU A 194 -17.83 -12.39 -10.68
CA GLU A 194 -16.51 -12.40 -11.33
C GLU A 194 -15.44 -11.73 -10.46
N ALA A 195 -15.71 -10.54 -9.92
CA ALA A 195 -14.77 -9.85 -9.03
C ALA A 195 -14.55 -10.63 -7.72
N MET A 196 -15.59 -11.25 -7.19
CA MET A 196 -15.55 -11.99 -5.93
C MET A 196 -14.71 -13.26 -6.00
N VAL A 197 -14.64 -13.93 -7.15
CA VAL A 197 -13.80 -15.11 -7.34
C VAL A 197 -12.33 -14.82 -7.01
N ASP A 198 -11.79 -13.71 -7.52
CA ASP A 198 -10.38 -13.35 -7.27
C ASP A 198 -10.15 -12.93 -5.81
N VAL A 199 -11.13 -12.27 -5.20
CA VAL A 199 -11.12 -11.93 -3.77
C VAL A 199 -11.11 -13.18 -2.91
N VAL A 200 -11.97 -14.16 -3.18
CA VAL A 200 -12.03 -15.44 -2.45
C VAL A 200 -10.71 -16.20 -2.57
N ARG A 201 -10.13 -16.27 -3.76
CA ARG A 201 -8.79 -16.86 -3.96
C ARG A 201 -7.73 -16.12 -3.14
N GLY A 202 -7.80 -14.79 -3.09
CA GLY A 202 -6.97 -13.96 -2.23
C GLY A 202 -7.11 -14.34 -0.75
N ARG A 203 -8.34 -14.44 -0.23
CA ARG A 203 -8.60 -14.81 1.17
C ARG A 203 -8.06 -16.19 1.51
N PHE A 204 -8.26 -17.19 0.65
CA PHE A 204 -7.69 -18.53 0.90
C PHE A 204 -6.16 -18.52 0.94
N ARG A 205 -5.50 -17.67 0.16
CA ARG A 205 -4.03 -17.52 0.20
C ARG A 205 -3.53 -16.88 1.50
N GLU A 206 -4.30 -15.98 2.10
CA GLU A 206 -3.87 -15.23 3.29
C GLU A 206 -4.35 -15.84 4.61
N GLU A 207 -5.61 -16.26 4.67
CA GLU A 207 -6.28 -16.68 5.91
C GLU A 207 -6.32 -18.21 6.09
N HIS A 208 -6.17 -18.98 5.00
CA HIS A 208 -6.25 -20.44 5.00
C HIS A 208 -7.46 -20.96 5.82
N ASP A 209 -7.23 -21.79 6.84
CA ASP A 209 -8.27 -22.40 7.67
C ASP A 209 -8.95 -21.43 8.64
N SER A 210 -8.40 -20.24 8.86
CA SER A 210 -8.94 -19.28 9.84
C SER A 210 -10.19 -18.52 9.36
N TRP A 211 -10.43 -18.46 8.04
CA TRP A 211 -11.51 -17.65 7.47
C TRP A 211 -12.92 -18.14 7.85
N GLY A 212 -13.11 -19.44 8.12
CA GLY A 212 -14.45 -19.95 8.43
C GLY A 212 -15.42 -19.89 7.25
N VAL A 213 -14.91 -20.13 6.03
CA VAL A 213 -15.60 -20.07 4.73
C VAL A 213 -16.99 -20.71 4.71
N GLN A 214 -17.21 -21.79 5.47
CA GLN A 214 -18.50 -22.48 5.56
C GLN A 214 -19.64 -21.59 6.08
N ARG A 215 -19.34 -20.60 6.95
CA ARG A 215 -20.34 -19.64 7.40
C ARG A 215 -20.72 -18.67 6.28
N GLU A 216 -19.72 -18.23 5.51
CA GLU A 216 -19.92 -17.30 4.40
C GLU A 216 -20.67 -17.97 3.22
N ILE A 217 -20.39 -19.25 2.93
CA ILE A 217 -21.16 -20.04 1.95
C ILE A 217 -22.65 -20.02 2.34
N LYS A 218 -22.97 -20.38 3.59
CA LYS A 218 -24.35 -20.39 4.09
C LYS A 218 -25.00 -19.00 4.04
N ARG A 219 -24.23 -17.94 4.31
CA ARG A 219 -24.71 -16.56 4.21
C ARG A 219 -25.11 -16.20 2.78
N ILE A 220 -24.27 -16.53 1.79
CA ILE A 220 -24.53 -16.26 0.37
C ILE A 220 -25.72 -17.09 -0.12
N GLU A 221 -25.76 -18.39 0.20
CA GLU A 221 -26.85 -19.29 -0.18
C GLU A 221 -28.20 -18.85 0.41
N LYS A 222 -28.23 -18.39 1.67
CA LYS A 222 -29.44 -17.87 2.30
C LYS A 222 -29.99 -16.66 1.54
N THR A 223 -29.11 -15.73 1.14
CA THR A 223 -29.50 -14.57 0.33
C THR A 223 -29.98 -15.01 -1.06
N GLY A 224 -29.27 -15.93 -1.71
CA GLY A 224 -29.67 -16.49 -3.00
C GLY A 224 -31.04 -17.17 -2.97
N ALA A 225 -31.33 -17.93 -1.90
CA ALA A 225 -32.64 -18.57 -1.72
C ALA A 225 -33.78 -17.55 -1.54
N TYR A 226 -33.52 -16.43 -0.86
CA TYR A 226 -34.48 -15.33 -0.76
C TYR A 226 -34.72 -14.67 -2.13
N LEU A 227 -33.65 -14.38 -2.87
CA LEU A 227 -33.70 -13.74 -4.19
C LEU A 227 -34.34 -14.62 -5.27
N ARG A 228 -34.22 -15.95 -5.17
CA ARG A 228 -34.88 -16.91 -6.05
C ARG A 228 -36.40 -16.73 -6.07
N ASN A 229 -37.01 -16.39 -4.92
CA ASN A 229 -38.46 -16.14 -4.85
C ASN A 229 -38.90 -14.94 -5.71
N TRP A 230 -37.95 -14.10 -6.13
CA TRP A 230 -38.13 -12.91 -6.96
C TRP A 230 -37.54 -13.08 -8.37
N GLY A 231 -37.25 -14.30 -8.80
CA GLY A 231 -36.71 -14.58 -10.15
C GLY A 231 -35.23 -14.23 -10.35
N VAL A 232 -34.53 -13.79 -9.30
CA VAL A 232 -33.11 -13.45 -9.34
C VAL A 232 -32.27 -14.68 -9.01
N GLU A 233 -31.90 -15.44 -10.04
CA GLU A 233 -31.05 -16.63 -9.94
C GLU A 233 -30.15 -16.78 -11.18
N PRO A 234 -28.89 -17.24 -11.06
CA PRO A 234 -28.15 -17.58 -9.83
C PRO A 234 -27.47 -16.41 -9.12
N TYR A 235 -27.33 -16.49 -7.79
CA TYR A 235 -26.64 -15.51 -6.95
C TYR A 235 -25.24 -16.02 -6.56
N PHE A 236 -24.19 -15.40 -7.12
CA PHE A 236 -22.78 -15.75 -6.90
C PHE A 236 -22.40 -17.23 -7.17
N PRO A 237 -22.81 -17.82 -8.31
CA PRO A 237 -22.57 -19.24 -8.59
C PRO A 237 -21.08 -19.62 -8.63
N ARG A 238 -20.22 -18.82 -9.31
CA ARG A 238 -18.79 -19.12 -9.48
C ARG A 238 -18.04 -18.97 -8.17
N THR A 239 -18.37 -17.93 -7.41
CA THR A 239 -17.83 -17.72 -6.06
C THR A 239 -18.13 -18.91 -5.16
N LEU A 240 -19.38 -19.39 -5.14
CA LEU A 240 -19.76 -20.53 -4.31
C LEU A 240 -19.02 -21.80 -4.69
N GLU A 241 -18.78 -22.04 -5.99
CA GLU A 241 -17.96 -23.14 -6.49
C GLU A 241 -16.53 -23.05 -5.92
N VAL A 242 -15.85 -21.91 -6.12
CA VAL A 242 -14.47 -21.70 -5.63
C VAL A 242 -14.37 -21.80 -4.11
N MET A 243 -15.37 -21.29 -3.37
CA MET A 243 -15.42 -21.41 -1.91
C MET A 243 -15.54 -22.87 -1.43
N ARG A 244 -16.34 -23.68 -2.13
CA ARG A 244 -16.50 -25.10 -1.81
C ARG A 244 -15.23 -25.89 -2.13
N GLU A 245 -14.64 -25.66 -3.31
CA GLU A 245 -13.38 -26.30 -3.71
C GLU A 245 -12.23 -25.97 -2.75
N GLY A 246 -12.05 -24.68 -2.43
CA GLY A 246 -11.03 -24.23 -1.49
C GLY A 246 -11.22 -24.83 -0.10
N SER A 247 -12.47 -24.97 0.37
CA SER A 247 -12.76 -25.60 1.65
C SER A 247 -12.46 -27.10 1.69
N THR A 248 -12.58 -27.82 0.57
CA THR A 248 -12.23 -29.25 0.51
C THR A 248 -10.72 -29.50 0.46
N THR A 249 -9.98 -28.57 -0.14
CA THR A 249 -8.53 -28.66 -0.30
C THR A 249 -7.78 -28.44 1.01
N THR A 250 -8.29 -27.60 1.91
CA THR A 250 -7.66 -27.35 3.22
C THR A 250 -8.10 -28.33 4.32
N GLY A 251 -9.19 -29.07 4.10
CA GLY A 251 -9.72 -30.07 5.06
C GLY A 251 -9.21 -31.51 4.87
N GLY A 252 -8.25 -31.76 3.98
CA GLY A 252 -7.93 -33.09 3.47
C GLY A 252 -6.48 -33.56 3.65
N ALA A 253 -5.95 -33.54 4.89
CA ALA A 253 -4.70 -34.25 5.23
C ALA A 253 -4.76 -34.81 6.67
N ALA A 254 -5.78 -35.60 6.98
CA ALA A 254 -5.75 -36.50 8.12
C ALA A 254 -5.71 -37.94 7.58
N SER A 255 -4.50 -38.48 7.41
CA SER A 255 -4.33 -39.92 7.19
C SER A 255 -4.96 -40.68 8.37
N PRO A 256 -5.77 -41.72 8.13
CA PRO A 256 -6.27 -42.55 9.21
C PRO A 256 -5.08 -43.30 9.86
N PRO A 257 -5.08 -43.50 11.20
CA PRO A 257 -4.07 -44.33 11.83
C PRO A 257 -4.24 -45.76 11.31
N ALA A 258 -3.17 -46.29 10.71
CA ALA A 258 -3.05 -47.71 10.46
C ALA A 258 -2.96 -48.41 11.83
N TYR A 259 -3.97 -49.20 12.15
CA TYR A 259 -3.89 -50.25 13.18
C TYR A 259 -3.51 -51.56 12.52
#